data_AF-A0A1H8AUH7-F1
#
_entry.id   AF-A0A1H8AUH7-F1
#
_cell.length_a   1.000
_cell.length_b   1.000
_cell.length_c   1.000
_cell.angle_alpha   90.00
_cell.angle_beta   90.00
_cell.angle_gamma   90.00
#
_symmetry.space_group_name_H-M   'P 1'
#
loop_
_entity.id
_entity.type
_entity.pdbx_description
1 polymer ?
#
loop_
_entity_poly.entity_id
_entity_poly.type
_entity_poly.pdbx_seq_one_letter_code
_entity_poly.pdbx_strand_id
1 'polypeptide(L)'
;MRTITRIGTAVAAGAIALGALGAAPAQADGQATTGAQTTAAASAALGGCAAVKHWTGRVTQSVRVTNNCSYTISFQVKRRGPDPRCTVLAPHRSATAQWSRWGAQWQGIRWNCA
;
A
#
# COMPACT_ATOMS: atom_id res chain seq x y z
N MET A 1 -23.75 -39.69 4.77
CA MET A 1 -25.11 -39.12 4.78
C MET A 1 -25.04 -37.68 5.26
N ARG A 2 -25.85 -36.81 4.64
CA ARG A 2 -25.81 -35.33 4.73
C ARG A 2 -26.33 -34.81 6.07
N THR A 3 -25.79 -33.68 6.54
CA THR A 3 -26.62 -32.68 7.23
C THR A 3 -26.08 -31.27 6.96
N ILE A 4 -26.86 -30.50 6.21
CA ILE A 4 -26.67 -29.09 5.89
C ILE A 4 -27.65 -28.34 6.78
N THR A 5 -27.19 -27.36 7.56
CA THR A 5 -28.10 -26.45 8.28
C THR A 5 -27.80 -25.02 7.85
N ARG A 6 -28.70 -24.48 7.01
CA ARG A 6 -28.78 -23.06 6.69
C ARG A 6 -29.65 -22.38 7.74
N ILE A 7 -29.19 -21.29 8.33
CA ILE A 7 -30.03 -20.39 9.12
C ILE A 7 -30.01 -19.05 8.38
N GLY A 8 -31.13 -18.76 7.73
CA GLY A 8 -31.43 -17.44 7.18
C GLY A 8 -32.24 -16.65 8.20
N THR A 9 -31.97 -15.35 8.29
CA THR A 9 -32.86 -14.38 8.94
C THR A 9 -32.93 -13.15 8.06
N ALA A 10 -34.11 -12.97 7.47
CA ALA A 10 -34.57 -11.75 6.82
C ALA A 10 -34.88 -10.69 7.87
N VAL A 11 -34.56 -9.42 7.59
CA VAL A 11 -35.16 -8.29 8.29
C VAL A 11 -35.60 -7.24 7.27
N ALA A 12 -36.78 -6.72 7.58
CA ALA A 12 -37.75 -6.01 6.79
C ALA A 12 -37.31 -4.66 6.21
N ALA A 13 -38.02 -4.32 5.14
CA ALA A 13 -38.05 -3.02 4.49
C ALA A 13 -38.57 -1.91 5.43
N GLY A 14 -37.98 -0.73 5.29
CA GLY A 14 -38.53 0.54 5.74
C GLY A 14 -38.15 1.63 4.73
N ALA A 15 -39.08 1.96 3.83
CA ALA A 15 -39.14 3.27 3.17
C ALA A 15 -39.52 4.31 4.27
N ILE A 16 -39.33 5.63 4.19
CA ILE A 16 -39.56 6.62 3.12
C ILE A 16 -38.83 7.89 3.61
N ALA A 17 -38.11 8.61 2.73
CA ALA A 17 -37.88 10.04 2.92
C ALA A 17 -37.89 10.73 1.55
N LEU A 18 -39.06 11.25 1.19
CA LEU A 18 -39.23 12.25 0.14
C LEU A 18 -38.63 13.58 0.61
N GLY A 19 -37.92 14.27 -0.28
CA GLY A 19 -37.82 15.72 -0.24
C GLY A 19 -36.41 16.27 -0.35
N ALA A 20 -36.01 16.62 -1.57
CA ALA A 20 -35.76 18.02 -1.95
C ALA A 20 -35.23 18.07 -3.39
N LEU A 21 -36.00 18.70 -4.27
CA LEU A 21 -35.58 19.09 -5.60
C LEU A 21 -34.44 20.11 -5.49
N GLY A 22 -33.38 19.94 -6.28
CA GLY A 22 -32.31 20.93 -6.37
C GLY A 22 -31.25 20.59 -7.41
N ALA A 23 -31.52 20.96 -8.65
CA ALA A 23 -30.58 21.31 -9.73
C ALA A 23 -29.51 20.29 -10.18
N ALA A 24 -29.73 19.75 -11.39
CA ALA A 24 -28.68 19.17 -12.24
C ALA A 24 -27.65 20.23 -12.69
N PRO A 25 -26.43 19.83 -13.08
CA PRO A 25 -26.24 19.55 -14.50
C PRO A 25 -25.46 18.27 -14.84
N ALA A 26 -25.95 17.67 -15.93
CA ALA A 26 -25.30 16.91 -17.00
C ALA A 26 -23.89 16.29 -16.84
N GLN A 27 -23.87 14.97 -17.00
CA GLN A 27 -23.04 14.16 -17.92
C GLN A 27 -21.51 14.30 -17.88
N ALA A 28 -20.86 13.24 -17.38
CA ALA A 28 -19.77 12.59 -18.10
C ALA A 28 -19.78 11.08 -17.82
N ASP A 29 -20.04 10.32 -18.89
CA ASP A 29 -19.81 8.88 -19.02
C ASP A 29 -18.38 8.49 -18.61
N GLY A 30 -18.23 7.44 -17.83
CA GLY A 30 -16.92 7.02 -17.30
C GLY A 30 -16.96 5.73 -16.49
N GLN A 31 -17.28 4.66 -17.18
CA GLN A 31 -17.12 3.24 -16.86
C GLN A 31 -16.01 2.85 -15.86
N ALA A 32 -16.37 1.91 -14.98
CA ALA A 32 -15.58 0.79 -14.45
C ALA A 32 -14.75 0.90 -13.15
N THR A 33 -15.02 -0.14 -12.34
CA THR A 33 -14.10 -0.94 -11.50
C THR A 33 -13.73 -0.41 -10.11
N THR A 34 -14.50 -0.91 -9.15
CA THR A 34 -14.01 -1.69 -8.00
C THR A 34 -12.50 -1.91 -7.95
N GLY A 35 -11.85 -1.13 -7.11
CA GLY A 35 -10.51 -1.41 -6.62
C GLY A 35 -10.40 -0.75 -5.26
N ALA A 36 -10.84 -1.46 -4.22
CA ALA A 36 -10.52 -1.11 -2.85
C ALA A 36 -9.00 -1.04 -2.75
N GLN A 37 -8.46 0.17 -2.85
CA GLN A 37 -7.09 0.46 -2.47
C GLN A 37 -7.04 0.26 -0.97
N THR A 38 -6.67 -0.94 -0.55
CA THR A 38 -6.12 -1.16 0.78
C THR A 38 -4.80 -0.40 0.80
N THR A 39 -4.89 0.89 1.10
CA THR A 39 -3.75 1.75 1.40
C THR A 39 -3.20 1.23 2.72
N ALA A 40 -2.37 0.19 2.66
CA ALA A 40 -1.58 -0.25 3.79
C ALA A 40 -0.77 0.97 4.22
N ALA A 41 -1.11 1.49 5.40
CA ALA A 41 -0.46 2.62 6.02
C ALA A 41 1.05 2.37 6.00
N ALA A 42 1.76 3.17 5.20
CA ALA A 42 3.21 3.21 5.22
C ALA A 42 3.60 3.67 6.62
N SER A 43 4.11 2.73 7.42
CA SER A 43 4.67 3.01 8.73
C SER A 43 5.73 4.07 8.54
N ALA A 44 5.45 5.28 9.05
CA ALA A 44 6.35 6.41 9.05
C ALA A 44 7.60 6.03 9.85
N ALA A 45 8.60 5.47 9.16
CA ALA A 45 9.89 5.20 9.74
C ALA A 45 10.65 6.52 9.84
N LEU A 46 10.47 7.21 10.97
CA LEU A 46 11.28 8.30 11.55
C LEU A 46 12.06 9.19 10.56
N GLY A 47 11.60 10.44 10.38
CA GLY A 47 12.45 11.53 9.89
C GLY A 47 11.94 12.35 8.69
N GLY A 48 10.63 12.60 8.58
CA GLY A 48 10.00 13.73 7.86
C GLY A 48 10.13 13.83 6.32
N CYS A 49 11.30 13.58 5.73
CA CYS A 49 11.58 13.83 4.31
C CYS A 49 11.87 12.56 3.50
N ALA A 50 12.26 11.46 4.13
CA ALA A 50 12.39 10.18 3.43
C ALA A 50 11.05 9.42 3.41
N ALA A 51 10.67 8.89 2.26
CA ALA A 51 9.45 8.11 2.08
C ALA A 51 9.78 6.68 1.64
N VAL A 52 9.06 5.70 2.21
CA VAL A 52 9.23 4.29 1.89
C VAL A 52 7.90 3.74 1.42
N LYS A 53 7.89 3.11 0.26
CA LYS A 53 6.72 2.43 -0.30
C LYS A 53 7.06 0.97 -0.57
N HIS A 54 6.35 0.06 0.08
CA HIS A 54 6.42 -1.37 -0.20
C HIS A 54 5.18 -1.82 -0.95
N TRP A 55 5.36 -2.72 -1.91
CA TRP A 55 4.25 -3.43 -2.54
C TRP A 55 4.68 -4.84 -2.92
N THR A 56 3.70 -5.72 -3.00
CA THR A 56 3.90 -7.12 -3.36
C THR A 56 3.13 -7.42 -4.64
N GLY A 57 3.84 -7.87 -5.66
CA GLY A 57 3.26 -8.43 -6.87
C GLY A 57 2.96 -9.92 -6.72
N ARG A 58 2.50 -10.55 -7.80
CA ARG A 58 2.18 -11.99 -7.81
C ARG A 58 3.40 -12.85 -7.44
N VAL A 59 4.57 -12.49 -7.96
CA VAL A 59 5.83 -13.26 -7.81
C VAL A 59 6.99 -12.46 -7.21
N THR A 60 6.85 -11.14 -7.08
CA THR A 60 7.91 -10.23 -6.61
C THR A 60 7.46 -9.40 -5.41
N GLN A 61 8.42 -8.94 -4.63
CA GLN A 61 8.26 -7.88 -3.66
C GLN A 61 9.15 -6.72 -4.06
N SER A 62 8.65 -5.50 -3.88
CA SER A 62 9.35 -4.28 -4.27
C SER A 62 9.25 -3.24 -3.16
N VAL A 63 10.37 -2.60 -2.86
CA VAL A 63 10.45 -1.46 -1.94
C VAL A 63 11.07 -0.30 -2.69
N ARG A 64 10.36 0.82 -2.75
CA ARG A 64 10.87 2.11 -3.20
C ARG A 64 11.18 2.97 -2.00
N VAL A 65 12.39 3.51 -1.99
CA VAL A 65 12.83 4.54 -1.05
C VAL A 65 13.01 5.82 -1.82
N THR A 66 12.36 6.89 -1.38
CA THR A 66 12.49 8.22 -1.95
C THR A 66 13.12 9.13 -0.91
N ASN A 67 14.24 9.74 -1.27
CA ASN A 67 14.87 10.79 -0.49
C ASN A 67 14.28 12.13 -0.94
N ASN A 68 13.35 12.72 -0.18
CA ASN A 68 12.91 14.11 -0.42
C ASN A 68 13.70 15.12 0.42
N CYS A 69 14.73 14.68 1.13
CA CYS A 69 15.60 15.54 1.90
C CYS A 69 16.57 16.27 0.97
N SER A 70 17.05 17.43 1.40
CA SER A 70 18.11 18.20 0.73
C SER A 70 19.52 17.63 0.96
N TYR A 71 19.63 16.54 1.72
CA TYR A 71 20.88 15.85 2.05
C TYR A 71 20.85 14.38 1.64
N THR A 72 22.03 13.80 1.48
CA THR A 72 22.20 12.38 1.14
C THR A 72 21.79 11.50 2.32
N ILE A 73 21.02 10.45 2.05
CA ILE A 73 20.64 9.45 3.06
C ILE A 73 21.30 8.11 2.75
N SER A 74 21.56 7.30 3.77
CA SER A 74 21.96 5.90 3.59
C SER A 74 20.94 4.96 4.21
N PHE A 75 20.62 3.87 3.51
CA PHE A 75 19.63 2.91 3.97
C PHE A 75 19.96 1.48 3.53
N GLN A 76 19.47 0.53 4.30
CA GLN A 76 19.54 -0.90 3.99
C GLN A 76 18.13 -1.49 4.08
N VAL A 77 17.69 -2.14 3.01
CA VAL A 77 16.38 -2.83 3.00
C VAL A 77 16.54 -4.16 3.74
N LYS A 78 15.83 -4.32 4.85
CA LYS A 78 15.84 -5.57 5.62
C LYS A 78 14.82 -6.54 5.03
N ARG A 79 15.29 -7.75 4.75
CA ARG A 79 14.46 -8.86 4.26
C ARG A 79 14.95 -10.17 4.86
N ARG A 80 14.10 -11.18 4.91
CA ARG A 80 14.51 -12.53 5.34
C ARG A 80 15.64 -13.06 4.43
N GLY A 81 16.73 -13.49 5.04
CA GLY A 81 17.94 -13.97 4.35
C GLY A 81 19.10 -12.98 4.46
N PRO A 82 20.10 -13.08 3.57
CA PRO A 82 21.24 -12.17 3.57
C PRO A 82 20.82 -10.73 3.35
N ASP A 83 21.32 -9.85 4.23
CA ASP A 83 21.10 -8.42 4.14
C ASP A 83 21.77 -7.86 2.87
N PRO A 84 21.07 -7.01 2.10
CA PRO A 84 21.69 -6.33 0.96
C PRO A 84 22.72 -5.31 1.44
N ARG A 85 23.61 -4.87 0.55
CA ARG A 85 24.58 -3.81 0.86
C ARG A 85 23.87 -2.49 1.22
N CYS A 86 24.55 -1.66 2.01
CA CYS A 86 24.09 -0.31 2.31
C CYS A 86 23.98 0.49 1.00
N THR A 87 22.86 1.17 0.81
CA THR A 87 22.59 2.01 -0.36
C THR A 87 22.65 3.47 0.04
N VAL A 88 23.41 4.27 -0.71
CA VAL A 88 23.49 5.72 -0.54
C VAL A 88 22.61 6.37 -1.60
N LEU A 89 21.73 7.26 -1.18
CA LEU A 89 20.74 7.91 -2.03
C LEU A 89 20.88 9.43 -1.93
N ALA A 90 21.29 10.03 -3.04
CA ALA A 90 21.42 11.48 -3.18
C ALA A 90 20.08 12.22 -2.92
N PRO A 91 20.14 13.53 -2.61
CA PRO A 91 18.95 14.37 -2.42
C PRO A 91 17.96 14.26 -3.59
N HIS A 92 16.67 14.27 -3.29
CA HIS A 92 15.58 14.26 -4.28
C HIS A 92 15.62 13.10 -5.30
N ARG A 93 16.23 11.97 -4.92
CA ARG A 93 16.28 10.74 -5.73
C ARG A 93 15.42 9.64 -5.12
N SER A 94 15.12 8.62 -5.93
CA SER A 94 14.50 7.40 -5.45
C SER A 94 15.25 6.17 -5.94
N ALA A 95 15.28 5.14 -5.11
CA ALA A 95 15.82 3.82 -5.44
C ALA A 95 14.76 2.76 -5.19
N THR A 96 14.71 1.75 -6.06
CA THR A 96 13.78 0.62 -5.94
C THR A 96 14.59 -0.67 -5.81
N ALA A 97 14.34 -1.40 -4.73
CA ALA A 97 14.83 -2.76 -4.54
C ALA A 97 13.69 -3.74 -4.86
N GLN A 98 13.96 -4.74 -5.68
CA GLN A 98 12.99 -5.78 -6.03
C GLN A 98 13.61 -7.16 -5.84
N TRP A 99 12.82 -8.11 -5.32
CA TRP A 99 13.26 -9.48 -5.11
C TRP A 99 12.08 -10.47 -5.23
N SER A 100 12.41 -11.77 -5.28
CA SER A 100 11.40 -12.84 -5.33
C SER A 100 10.54 -12.83 -4.07
N ARG A 101 9.22 -12.99 -4.22
CA ARG A 101 8.30 -13.03 -3.09
C ARG A 101 8.58 -14.20 -2.13
N TRP A 102 9.11 -15.30 -2.67
CA TRP A 102 9.29 -16.55 -1.95
C TRP A 102 10.62 -16.56 -1.21
N GLY A 103 10.60 -16.82 0.10
CA GLY A 103 11.80 -16.98 0.93
C GLY A 103 12.41 -15.69 1.48
N ALA A 104 12.10 -14.53 0.91
CA ALA A 104 12.63 -13.23 1.34
C ALA A 104 11.48 -12.26 1.66
N GLN A 105 10.88 -12.34 2.84
CA GLN A 105 9.86 -11.37 3.26
C GLN A 105 10.50 -10.04 3.66
N TRP A 106 9.87 -8.92 3.28
CA TRP A 106 10.25 -7.60 3.78
C TRP A 106 10.13 -7.53 5.31
N GLN A 107 11.15 -6.98 5.98
CA GLN A 107 11.18 -6.81 7.43
C GLN A 107 11.25 -5.34 7.86
N GLY A 108 11.66 -4.44 6.96
CA GLY A 108 11.78 -3.03 7.26
C GLY A 108 12.90 -2.33 6.50
N ILE A 109 13.27 -1.16 6.98
CA ILE A 109 14.45 -0.42 6.56
C ILE A 109 15.29 -0.08 7.78
N ARG A 110 16.60 -0.27 7.66
CA ARG A 110 17.58 0.32 8.55
C ARG A 110 18.12 1.60 7.91
N TRP A 111 17.92 2.73 8.58
CA TRP A 111 18.51 4.00 8.20
C TRP A 111 19.93 4.13 8.75
N ASN A 112 20.75 4.98 8.11
CA ASN A 112 22.10 5.31 8.54
C ASN A 112 22.97 4.06 8.72
N CYS A 113 23.08 3.25 7.67
CA CYS A 113 23.84 1.98 7.68
C CYS A 113 25.36 2.14 7.56
N ALA A 114 25.91 3.26 8.07
CA ALA A 114 27.33 3.53 8.17
C ALA A 114 27.97 2.71 9.29
#